data_AF-A0A8S1H4A1-F1
#
_entry.id   AF-A0A8S1H4A1-F1
#
_cell.length_a   1.000
_cell.length_b   1.000
_cell.length_c   1.000
_cell.angle_alpha   90.00
_cell.angle_beta   90.00
_cell.angle_gamma   90.00
#
_symmetry.space_group_name_H-M   'P 1'
#
loop_
_entity.id
_entity.type
_entity.pdbx_description
1 polymer ?
#
loop_
_entity_poly.entity_id
_entity_poly.type
_entity_poly.pdbx_seq_one_letter_code
_entity_poly.pdbx_strand_id
1 'polypeptide(L)'
;MSLSSSKPPSPYKMLLTVEPRKSIIELAEESGLFDINASDLVCESSANGICYYDFVLSSHIASSSDGGTKLYLAKFDGKVNLEYFEMAHIPNELFEDGLPQTDIALMTLGILTWKHLIAKSRVLCLVRNMDGDCSQALEALKRATHKFSCLHHVQATGRRNSTSSTSSHGSSQSVLNEGMKMRVMLCQTRNVVDHIPTQAIRETKALLNPSSNPILCICFPIS
;
A
#
# COMPACT_ATOMS: atom_id res chain seq x y z
N MET A 1 36.99 44.30 36.64
CA MET A 1 36.75 44.30 35.19
C MET A 1 37.63 43.22 34.58
N SER A 2 37.05 42.06 34.27
CA SER A 2 37.75 40.89 33.73
C SER A 2 37.05 40.52 32.43
N LEU A 3 37.76 40.66 31.31
CA LEU A 3 37.25 40.48 29.96
C LEU A 3 36.98 39.00 29.66
N SER A 4 35.76 38.74 29.17
CA SER A 4 35.28 37.45 28.65
C SER A 4 35.92 37.11 27.31
N SER A 5 36.58 35.96 27.21
CA SER A 5 37.01 35.38 25.93
C SER A 5 35.93 34.41 25.42
N SER A 6 34.98 34.90 24.62
CA SER A 6 34.02 34.08 23.90
C SER A 6 34.69 33.38 22.71
N LYS A 7 34.83 32.06 22.79
CA LYS A 7 35.26 31.20 21.67
C LYS A 7 34.16 31.25 20.58
N PRO A 8 34.49 31.44 19.30
CA PRO A 8 33.48 31.42 18.24
C PRO A 8 32.95 29.98 18.03
N PRO A 9 31.64 29.80 17.76
CA PRO A 9 31.10 28.49 17.46
C PRO A 9 31.59 28.03 16.07
N SER A 10 32.07 26.79 16.00
CA SER A 10 32.50 26.10 14.78
C SER A 10 31.38 26.09 13.73
N PRO A 11 31.67 26.31 12.43
CA PRO A 11 30.66 26.28 11.40
C PRO A 11 30.19 24.84 11.15
N TYR A 12 28.87 24.66 11.21
CA TYR A 12 28.04 23.67 10.52
C TYR A 12 28.70 22.34 10.12
N LYS A 13 28.63 21.33 11.00
CA LYS A 13 28.51 19.94 10.53
C LYS A 13 27.10 19.78 9.97
N MET A 14 26.94 19.94 8.66
CA MET A 14 25.79 19.36 7.96
C MET A 14 25.90 17.84 8.11
N LEU A 15 25.15 17.29 9.07
CA LEU A 15 24.84 15.86 9.11
C LEU A 15 23.93 15.58 7.90
N LEU A 16 24.53 15.27 6.77
CA LEU A 16 23.85 14.56 5.69
C LEU A 16 23.56 13.14 6.21
N THR A 17 22.51 12.99 7.02
CA THR A 17 21.89 11.70 7.27
C THR A 17 21.14 11.31 6.00
N VAL A 18 21.87 10.84 5.00
CA VAL A 18 21.29 10.14 3.86
C VAL A 18 20.98 8.75 4.35
N GLU A 19 19.75 8.53 4.83
CA GLU A 19 19.30 7.17 5.06
C GLU A 19 19.42 6.39 3.74
N PRO A 20 20.04 5.20 3.76
CA PRO A 20 20.19 4.41 2.55
C PRO A 20 18.82 4.08 1.97
N ARG A 21 18.65 4.33 0.68
CA ARG A 21 17.40 3.99 -0.03
C ARG A 21 17.20 2.48 0.05
N LYS A 22 16.12 2.05 0.72
CA LYS A 22 15.73 0.62 0.81
C LYS A 22 15.76 -0.04 -0.57
N SER A 23 16.25 -1.26 -0.67
CA SER A 23 16.26 -2.07 -1.89
C SER A 23 14.84 -2.40 -2.35
N ILE A 24 14.67 -2.83 -3.61
CA ILE A 24 13.37 -3.27 -4.12
C ILE A 24 12.85 -4.52 -3.38
N ILE A 25 13.76 -5.38 -2.92
CA ILE A 25 13.41 -6.58 -2.16
C ILE A 25 12.85 -6.21 -0.79
N GLU A 26 13.52 -5.30 -0.06
CA GLU A 26 13.03 -4.81 1.24
C GLU A 26 11.66 -4.14 1.11
N LEU A 27 11.44 -3.36 0.04
CA LEU A 27 10.13 -2.75 -0.20
C LEU A 27 9.05 -3.77 -0.56
N ALA A 28 9.38 -4.75 -1.40
CA ALA A 28 8.44 -5.80 -1.77
C ALA A 28 8.03 -6.64 -0.55
N GLU A 29 8.99 -6.94 0.33
CA GLU A 29 8.75 -7.60 1.62
C GLU A 29 7.83 -6.73 2.52
N GLU A 30 8.15 -5.44 2.67
CA GLU A 30 7.31 -4.50 3.43
C GLU A 30 5.89 -4.39 2.86
N SER A 31 5.72 -4.46 1.55
CA SER A 31 4.42 -4.40 0.89
C SER A 31 3.63 -5.71 0.95
N GLY A 32 4.23 -6.81 1.40
CA GLY A 32 3.59 -8.13 1.43
C GLY A 32 3.50 -8.83 0.06
N LEU A 33 4.23 -8.37 -0.96
CA LEU A 33 4.29 -9.06 -2.26
C LEU A 33 4.88 -10.47 -2.18
N PHE A 34 5.66 -10.74 -1.14
CA PHE A 34 6.22 -12.06 -0.84
C PHE A 34 5.25 -12.97 -0.07
N ASP A 35 4.11 -12.44 0.38
CA ASP A 35 3.05 -13.21 1.04
C ASP A 35 2.07 -13.82 0.02
N ILE A 36 2.20 -13.46 -1.26
CA ILE A 36 1.36 -13.94 -2.36
C ILE A 36 2.18 -14.75 -3.38
N ASN A 37 1.50 -15.67 -4.06
CA ASN A 37 2.05 -16.44 -5.16
C ASN A 37 1.63 -15.84 -6.51
N ALA A 38 2.33 -16.19 -7.59
CA ALA A 38 1.93 -15.79 -8.94
C ALA A 38 0.53 -16.30 -9.34
N SER A 39 0.06 -17.39 -8.73
CA SER A 39 -1.31 -17.89 -8.89
C SER A 39 -2.35 -16.98 -8.24
N ASP A 40 -2.00 -16.31 -7.14
CA ASP A 40 -2.89 -15.39 -6.43
C ASP A 40 -3.13 -14.11 -7.27
N LEU A 41 -2.29 -13.89 -8.29
CA LEU A 41 -2.43 -12.80 -9.25
C LEU A 41 -3.42 -13.13 -10.38
N VAL A 42 -3.98 -14.34 -10.43
CA VAL A 42 -5.05 -14.69 -11.36
C VAL A 42 -6.35 -14.04 -10.90
N CYS A 43 -6.95 -13.25 -11.79
CA CYS A 43 -8.27 -12.67 -11.63
C CYS A 43 -9.27 -13.54 -12.39
N GLU A 44 -9.99 -14.42 -11.69
CA GLU A 44 -11.03 -15.25 -12.31
C GLU A 44 -12.18 -14.35 -12.78
N SER A 45 -12.45 -14.34 -14.09
CA SER A 45 -13.65 -13.75 -14.67
C SER A 45 -14.36 -14.80 -15.50
N SER A 46 -15.61 -15.07 -15.16
CA SER A 46 -16.41 -16.18 -15.70
C SER A 46 -16.68 -16.13 -17.21
N ALA A 47 -16.33 -15.03 -17.89
CA ALA A 47 -16.69 -14.80 -19.29
C ALA A 47 -15.51 -14.86 -20.30
N ASN A 48 -14.25 -14.62 -19.89
CA ASN A 48 -13.17 -14.26 -20.84
C ASN A 48 -11.86 -15.05 -20.71
N GLY A 49 -11.86 -16.22 -20.06
CA GLY A 49 -10.64 -17.02 -19.86
C GLY A 49 -9.76 -16.51 -18.71
N ILE A 50 -8.49 -16.92 -18.67
CA ILE A 50 -7.56 -16.56 -17.58
C ILE A 50 -7.15 -15.10 -17.74
N CYS A 51 -7.46 -14.30 -16.72
CA CYS A 51 -7.07 -12.91 -16.57
C CYS A 51 -6.15 -12.76 -15.35
N TYR A 52 -5.34 -11.71 -15.30
CA TYR A 52 -4.50 -11.38 -14.15
C TYR A 52 -4.87 -10.01 -13.59
N TYR A 53 -4.61 -9.75 -12.31
CA TYR A 53 -4.69 -8.38 -11.81
C TYR A 53 -3.60 -7.52 -12.44
N ASP A 54 -3.98 -6.29 -12.79
CA ASP A 54 -3.05 -5.31 -13.34
C ASP A 54 -2.25 -4.64 -12.21
N PHE A 55 -2.89 -4.48 -11.05
CA PHE A 55 -2.30 -3.85 -9.87
C PHE A 55 -2.49 -4.65 -8.59
N VAL A 56 -1.52 -4.54 -7.69
CA VAL A 56 -1.62 -4.94 -6.29
C VAL A 56 -1.44 -3.70 -5.42
N LEU A 57 -2.40 -3.46 -4.54
CA LEU A 57 -2.41 -2.36 -3.58
C LEU A 57 -2.26 -2.94 -2.17
N SER A 58 -1.38 -2.38 -1.36
CA SER A 58 -1.18 -2.84 0.02
C SER A 58 -0.75 -1.72 0.97
N SER A 59 -0.85 -1.98 2.27
CA SER A 59 -0.42 -1.10 3.34
C SER A 59 0.61 -1.77 4.24
N HIS A 60 1.54 -0.97 4.75
CA HIS A 60 2.39 -1.33 5.87
C HIS A 60 2.21 -0.30 6.98
N ILE A 61 1.45 -0.69 8.00
CA ILE A 61 1.31 0.10 9.23
C ILE A 61 2.60 -0.10 10.02
N ALA A 62 3.46 0.91 10.02
CA ALA A 62 4.72 0.84 10.75
C ALA A 62 4.50 1.09 12.25
N SER A 63 5.44 0.65 13.09
CA SER A 63 5.42 0.97 14.52
C SER A 63 5.55 2.48 14.74
N SER A 64 5.12 2.95 15.91
CA SER A 64 5.11 4.38 16.27
C SER A 64 6.45 5.13 16.09
N SER A 65 7.57 4.40 15.97
CA SER A 65 8.90 4.93 15.67
C SER A 65 9.14 5.34 14.22
N ASP A 66 8.38 4.83 13.26
CA ASP A 66 8.64 4.99 11.81
C ASP A 66 7.93 6.21 11.20
N GLY A 67 7.26 7.03 12.01
CA GLY A 67 6.71 8.34 11.61
C GLY A 67 5.46 8.30 10.73
N GLY A 68 4.93 7.10 10.40
CA GLY A 68 3.73 6.99 9.57
C GLY A 68 3.45 5.59 9.05
N THR A 69 2.40 5.49 8.25
CA THR A 69 2.02 4.28 7.51
C THR A 69 2.45 4.41 6.05
N LYS A 70 2.82 3.31 5.41
CA LYS A 70 3.15 3.32 3.97
C LYS A 70 2.07 2.62 3.17
N LEU A 71 1.75 3.18 2.01
CA LEU A 71 0.96 2.53 0.97
C LEU A 71 1.88 2.13 -0.18
N TYR A 72 1.56 1.02 -0.84
CA TYR A 72 2.31 0.51 -1.97
C TYR A 72 1.37 0.17 -3.11
N LEU A 73 1.75 0.55 -4.33
CA LEU A 73 1.08 0.16 -5.56
C LEU A 73 2.07 -0.54 -6.48
N ALA A 74 1.86 -1.82 -6.74
CA ALA A 74 2.63 -2.62 -7.68
C ALA A 74 1.82 -2.85 -8.95
N LYS A 75 2.40 -2.59 -10.13
CA LYS A 75 1.82 -2.96 -11.43
C LYS A 75 2.51 -4.19 -11.97
N PHE A 76 1.72 -5.14 -12.46
CA PHE A 76 2.22 -6.34 -13.10
C PHE A 76 1.99 -6.31 -14.61
N ASP A 77 2.94 -6.83 -15.37
CA ASP A 77 2.77 -7.05 -16.81
C ASP A 77 1.88 -8.29 -17.08
N GLY A 78 1.56 -8.54 -18.36
CA GLY A 78 0.78 -9.72 -18.75
C GLY A 78 1.46 -11.07 -18.50
N LYS A 79 2.72 -11.08 -18.03
CA LYS A 79 3.49 -12.27 -17.62
C LYS A 79 3.68 -12.33 -16.10
N VAL A 80 3.03 -11.44 -15.35
CA VAL A 80 3.09 -11.39 -13.89
C VAL A 80 4.49 -11.02 -13.39
N ASN A 81 5.23 -10.18 -14.12
CA ASN A 81 6.45 -9.55 -13.64
C ASN A 81 6.14 -8.16 -13.12
N LEU A 82 6.85 -7.74 -12.07
CA LEU A 82 6.70 -6.39 -11.56
C LEU A 82 7.25 -5.40 -12.59
N GLU A 83 6.40 -4.56 -13.15
CA GLU A 83 6.79 -3.53 -14.13
C GLU A 83 7.10 -2.21 -13.39
N TYR A 84 6.26 -1.89 -12.43
CA TYR A 84 6.19 -0.58 -11.79
C TYR A 84 5.88 -0.72 -10.30
N PHE A 85 6.58 0.03 -9.46
CA PHE A 85 6.37 -0.01 -8.01
C PHE A 85 6.37 1.40 -7.41
N GLU A 86 5.23 1.81 -6.88
CA GLU A 86 5.04 3.09 -6.20
C GLU A 86 4.86 2.92 -4.70
N MET A 87 5.38 3.88 -3.94
CA MET A 87 5.22 3.96 -2.49
C MET A 87 4.79 5.36 -2.09
N ALA A 88 3.85 5.46 -1.16
CA ALA A 88 3.43 6.73 -0.58
C ALA A 88 3.48 6.67 0.94
N HIS A 89 4.07 7.69 1.57
CA HIS A 89 4.10 7.81 3.02
C HIS A 89 2.90 8.61 3.52
N ILE A 90 2.17 8.04 4.48
CA ILE A 90 1.06 8.68 5.19
C ILE A 90 1.61 9.12 6.56
N PRO A 91 1.85 10.42 6.76
CA PRO A 91 2.38 10.92 8.02
C PRO A 91 1.33 10.81 9.14
N ASN A 92 1.80 10.61 10.38
CA ASN A 92 0.95 10.27 11.53
C ASN A 92 -0.11 11.33 11.84
N GLU A 93 0.18 12.60 11.57
CA GLU A 93 -0.69 13.75 11.81
C GLU A 93 -2.03 13.61 11.07
N LEU A 94 -2.05 12.93 9.91
CA LEU A 94 -3.29 12.71 9.18
C LEU A 94 -4.24 11.76 9.90
N PHE A 95 -3.71 10.80 10.66
CA PHE A 95 -4.50 9.90 11.49
C PHE A 95 -5.01 10.59 12.75
N GLU A 96 -4.20 11.49 13.34
CA GLU A 96 -4.64 12.35 14.44
C GLU A 96 -5.79 13.28 14.02
N ASP A 97 -5.79 13.73 12.76
CA ASP A 97 -6.89 14.46 12.12
C ASP A 97 -8.08 13.55 11.71
N GLY A 98 -8.11 12.29 12.16
CA GLY A 98 -9.25 11.39 11.98
C GLY A 98 -9.25 10.56 10.70
N LEU A 99 -8.11 10.42 10.00
CA LEU A 99 -7.98 9.41 8.96
C LEU A 99 -8.00 8.00 9.59
N PRO A 100 -8.78 7.03 9.08
CA PRO A 100 -8.80 5.70 9.66
C PRO A 100 -7.51 4.92 9.37
N GLN A 101 -7.05 4.12 10.34
CA GLN A 101 -5.80 3.36 10.28
C GLN A 101 -5.97 1.87 9.91
N THR A 102 -7.19 1.39 9.66
CA THR A 102 -7.40 -0.02 9.31
C THR A 102 -6.93 -0.32 7.88
N ASP A 103 -6.40 -1.52 7.63
CA ASP A 103 -5.87 -1.89 6.31
C ASP A 103 -6.89 -1.66 5.17
N ILE A 104 -8.15 -2.04 5.36
CA ILE A 104 -9.20 -1.86 4.34
C ILE A 104 -9.51 -0.37 4.11
N ALA A 105 -9.52 0.44 5.17
CA ALA A 105 -9.69 1.89 5.02
C ALA A 105 -8.54 2.50 4.22
N LEU A 106 -7.32 2.07 4.50
CA LEU A 106 -6.12 2.47 3.77
C LEU A 106 -6.16 2.06 2.30
N MET A 107 -6.81 0.94 1.95
CA MET A 107 -7.05 0.58 0.55
C MET A 107 -7.91 1.63 -0.16
N THR A 108 -8.94 2.15 0.51
CA THR A 108 -9.77 3.24 -0.06
C THR A 108 -8.93 4.48 -0.35
N LEU A 109 -8.03 4.86 0.57
CA LEU A 109 -7.09 5.96 0.35
C LEU A 109 -6.15 5.69 -0.83
N GLY A 110 -5.62 4.47 -0.93
CA GLY A 110 -4.76 4.07 -2.05
C GLY A 110 -5.46 4.17 -3.40
N ILE A 111 -6.70 3.66 -3.51
CA ILE A 111 -7.51 3.78 -4.73
C ILE A 111 -7.67 5.25 -5.14
N LEU A 112 -7.95 6.14 -4.18
CA LEU A 112 -8.13 7.57 -4.45
C LEU A 112 -6.83 8.30 -4.76
N THR A 113 -5.72 7.86 -4.16
CA THR A 113 -4.37 8.41 -4.40
C THR A 113 -3.91 8.10 -5.82
N TRP A 114 -4.12 6.86 -6.28
CA TRP A 114 -3.66 6.39 -7.58
C TRP A 114 -4.74 6.26 -8.64
N LYS A 115 -5.89 6.92 -8.44
CA LYS A 115 -7.08 6.83 -9.31
C LYS A 115 -6.78 6.94 -10.80
N HIS A 116 -5.83 7.80 -11.19
CA HIS A 116 -5.47 8.01 -12.59
C HIS A 116 -4.68 6.84 -13.20
N LEU A 117 -3.95 6.08 -12.38
CA LEU A 117 -3.16 4.93 -12.83
C LEU A 117 -4.02 3.66 -12.92
N ILE A 118 -4.94 3.48 -11.97
CA ILE A 118 -5.69 2.24 -11.81
C ILE A 118 -7.07 2.25 -12.47
N ALA A 119 -7.51 3.38 -13.03
CA ALA A 119 -8.82 3.49 -13.66
C ALA A 119 -9.03 2.39 -14.70
N LYS A 120 -10.21 1.75 -14.69
CA LYS A 120 -10.58 0.64 -15.59
C LYS A 120 -9.66 -0.60 -15.49
N SER A 121 -8.92 -0.74 -14.39
CA SER A 121 -8.01 -1.87 -14.17
C SER A 121 -8.55 -2.85 -13.11
N ARG A 122 -7.93 -4.02 -13.03
CA ARG A 122 -8.17 -5.04 -12.00
C ARG A 122 -7.14 -4.86 -10.88
N VAL A 123 -7.63 -4.63 -9.66
CA VAL A 123 -6.81 -4.32 -8.50
C VAL A 123 -7.00 -5.38 -7.41
N LEU A 124 -5.91 -6.01 -7.00
CA LEU A 124 -5.88 -6.87 -5.82
C LEU A 124 -5.46 -6.04 -4.60
N CYS A 125 -6.33 -5.91 -3.61
CA CYS A 125 -6.05 -5.22 -2.35
C CYS A 125 -5.58 -6.23 -1.32
N LEU A 126 -4.31 -6.17 -0.93
CA LEU A 126 -3.76 -7.01 0.14
C LEU A 126 -3.94 -6.33 1.48
N VAL A 127 -4.61 -7.02 2.39
CA VAL A 127 -4.85 -6.56 3.76
C VAL A 127 -4.26 -7.57 4.73
N ARG A 128 -3.50 -7.11 5.72
CA ARG A 128 -2.80 -8.01 6.66
C ARG A 128 -3.73 -8.41 7.80
N ASN A 129 -4.59 -7.50 8.22
CA ASN A 129 -5.56 -7.74 9.26
C ASN A 129 -7.00 -7.42 8.80
N MET A 130 -7.92 -8.37 9.01
CA MET A 130 -9.36 -8.24 8.82
C MET A 130 -10.14 -8.52 10.11
N ASP A 131 -9.63 -8.07 11.26
CA ASP A 131 -10.32 -8.21 12.53
C ASP A 131 -11.52 -7.24 12.64
N GLY A 132 -12.69 -7.79 12.98
CA GLY A 132 -13.90 -7.02 13.28
C GLY A 132 -14.86 -6.78 12.10
N ASP A 133 -15.89 -5.97 12.34
CA ASP A 133 -16.88 -5.62 11.31
C ASP A 133 -16.28 -4.63 10.30
N CYS A 134 -15.87 -5.16 9.15
CA CYS A 134 -15.30 -4.41 8.05
C CYS A 134 -16.34 -3.96 7.01
N SER A 135 -17.63 -4.19 7.25
CA SER A 135 -18.70 -3.96 6.25
C SER A 135 -18.69 -2.53 5.73
N GLN A 136 -18.52 -1.56 6.62
CA GLN A 136 -18.48 -0.16 6.23
C GLN A 136 -17.26 0.21 5.38
N ALA A 137 -16.08 -0.27 5.77
CA ALA A 137 -14.84 -0.01 5.03
C ALA A 137 -14.85 -0.68 3.65
N LEU A 138 -15.44 -1.88 3.55
CA LEU A 138 -15.65 -2.57 2.27
C LEU A 138 -16.63 -1.82 1.37
N GLU A 139 -17.72 -1.29 1.91
CA GLU A 139 -18.66 -0.47 1.13
C GLU A 139 -18.04 0.85 0.65
N ALA A 140 -17.17 1.47 1.45
CA ALA A 140 -16.39 2.62 1.03
C ALA A 140 -15.43 2.27 -0.13
N LEU A 141 -14.71 1.15 -0.01
CA LEU A 141 -13.81 0.65 -1.05
C LEU A 141 -14.55 0.34 -2.35
N LYS A 142 -15.70 -0.33 -2.28
CA LYS A 142 -16.57 -0.61 -3.43
C LYS A 142 -17.00 0.67 -4.13
N ARG A 143 -17.40 1.70 -3.39
CA ARG A 143 -17.79 3.00 -3.98
C ARG A 143 -16.61 3.70 -4.65
N ALA A 144 -15.45 3.72 -4.00
CA ALA A 144 -14.24 4.32 -4.55
C ALA A 144 -13.82 3.64 -5.86
N THR A 145 -13.81 2.31 -5.88
CA THR A 145 -13.43 1.51 -7.07
C THR A 145 -14.46 1.60 -8.19
N HIS A 146 -15.76 1.57 -7.87
CA HIS A 146 -16.83 1.72 -8.85
C HIS A 146 -16.76 3.05 -9.60
N LYS A 147 -16.42 4.15 -8.89
CA LYS A 147 -16.25 5.49 -9.47
C LYS A 147 -15.23 5.52 -10.63
N PHE A 148 -14.22 4.67 -10.59
CA PHE A 148 -13.16 4.58 -11.62
C PHE A 148 -13.27 3.33 -12.48
N SER A 149 -14.39 2.61 -12.41
CA SER A 149 -14.64 1.35 -13.12
C SER A 149 -13.56 0.28 -12.85
N CYS A 150 -12.97 0.28 -11.65
CA CYS A 150 -12.00 -0.73 -11.25
C CYS A 150 -12.72 -2.01 -10.81
N LEU A 151 -12.24 -3.17 -11.27
CA LEU A 151 -12.56 -4.44 -10.62
C LEU A 151 -11.62 -4.57 -9.44
N HIS A 152 -12.14 -4.88 -8.26
CA HIS A 152 -11.33 -5.04 -7.06
C HIS A 152 -11.63 -6.35 -6.36
N HIS A 153 -10.60 -6.98 -5.82
CA HIS A 153 -10.74 -8.08 -4.85
C HIS A 153 -9.89 -7.77 -3.63
N VAL A 154 -10.37 -8.16 -2.45
CA VAL A 154 -9.65 -8.01 -1.19
C VAL A 154 -9.16 -9.38 -0.76
N GLN A 155 -7.87 -9.50 -0.52
CA GLN A 155 -7.25 -10.73 -0.05
C GLN A 155 -6.56 -10.47 1.28
N ALA A 156 -6.99 -11.22 2.30
CA ALA A 156 -6.33 -11.20 3.59
C ALA A 156 -5.02 -11.99 3.50
N THR A 157 -3.90 -11.28 3.49
CA THR A 157 -2.57 -11.85 3.70
C THR A 157 -2.31 -11.89 5.20
N GLY A 158 -3.17 -12.60 5.94
CA GLY A 158 -2.79 -13.04 7.27
C GLY A 158 -1.48 -13.80 7.09
N ARG A 159 -0.46 -13.55 7.93
CA ARG A 159 0.69 -14.47 8.02
C ARG A 159 0.07 -15.85 7.97
N ARG A 160 0.37 -16.65 6.94
CA ARG A 160 -0.12 -18.02 6.85
C ARG A 160 0.49 -18.74 8.04
N ASN A 161 -0.13 -18.62 9.20
CA ASN A 161 0.11 -19.44 10.37
C ASN A 161 -0.48 -20.79 9.97
N SER A 162 0.25 -21.51 9.12
CA SER A 162 0.20 -22.95 9.16
C SER A 162 0.58 -23.33 10.59
N THR A 163 -0.44 -23.59 11.39
CA THR A 163 -0.38 -24.52 12.50
C THR A 163 0.16 -25.83 11.95
N SER A 164 1.47 -25.95 11.91
CA SER A 164 2.18 -27.22 11.92
C SER A 164 3.16 -27.13 13.06
N SER A 165 2.66 -27.56 14.21
CA SER A 165 3.42 -28.26 15.24
C SER A 165 4.67 -28.93 14.67
N THR A 166 5.83 -28.56 15.21
CA THR A 166 7.00 -29.44 15.37
C THR A 166 7.17 -30.52 14.31
N SER A 167 7.74 -30.17 13.17
CA SER A 167 8.65 -31.05 12.45
C SER A 167 9.55 -30.22 11.53
N SER A 168 10.85 -30.41 11.72
CA SER A 168 11.91 -30.08 10.78
C SER A 168 11.46 -30.35 9.34
N HIS A 169 11.60 -29.37 8.43
CA HIS A 169 11.77 -29.45 6.95
C HIS A 169 11.52 -28.04 6.36
N GLY A 170 12.44 -27.10 6.61
CA GLY A 170 12.36 -25.69 6.18
C GLY A 170 12.84 -25.45 4.74
N SER A 171 12.12 -25.96 3.73
CA SER A 171 12.53 -25.78 2.32
C SER A 171 11.43 -25.40 1.34
N SER A 172 10.14 -25.50 1.70
CA SER A 172 9.06 -25.28 0.72
C SER A 172 8.61 -23.81 0.59
N GLN A 173 8.66 -23.03 1.67
CA GLN A 173 8.29 -21.60 1.61
C GLN A 173 9.37 -20.73 0.94
N SER A 174 10.66 -21.06 1.10
CA SER A 174 11.73 -20.27 0.49
C SER A 174 11.72 -20.38 -1.03
N VAL A 175 11.49 -21.58 -1.59
CA VAL A 175 11.44 -21.79 -3.04
C VAL A 175 10.22 -21.11 -3.69
N LEU A 176 9.07 -21.08 -3.00
CA LEU A 176 7.88 -20.37 -3.49
C LEU A 176 8.08 -18.85 -3.49
N ASN A 177 8.78 -18.33 -2.48
CA ASN A 177 9.12 -16.91 -2.39
C ASN A 177 10.15 -16.50 -3.46
N GLU A 178 11.09 -17.39 -3.82
CA GLU A 178 12.06 -17.14 -4.89
C GLU A 178 11.39 -16.85 -6.24
N GLY A 179 10.25 -17.48 -6.54
CA GLY A 179 9.48 -17.21 -7.77
C GLY A 179 8.97 -15.77 -7.87
N MET A 180 8.31 -15.26 -6.81
CA MET A 180 7.89 -13.86 -6.77
C MET A 180 9.06 -12.90 -6.63
N LYS A 181 10.10 -13.26 -5.87
CA LYS A 181 11.33 -12.47 -5.75
C LYS A 181 12.00 -12.24 -7.10
N MET A 182 12.13 -13.27 -7.94
CA MET A 182 12.61 -13.12 -9.32
C MET A 182 11.76 -12.14 -10.13
N ARG A 183 10.43 -12.21 -10.01
CA ARG A 183 9.50 -11.31 -10.69
C ARG A 183 9.60 -9.87 -10.19
N VAL A 184 9.84 -9.67 -8.89
CA VAL A 184 10.05 -8.37 -8.26
C VAL A 184 11.37 -7.74 -8.72
N MET A 185 12.43 -8.54 -8.89
CA MET A 185 13.72 -8.05 -9.40
C MET A 185 13.64 -7.51 -10.84
N LEU A 186 12.57 -7.84 -11.58
CA LEU A 186 12.31 -7.30 -12.93
C LEU A 186 11.65 -5.91 -12.92
N CYS A 187 11.43 -5.32 -11.73
CA CYS A 187 10.90 -3.97 -11.57
C CYS A 187 11.68 -2.97 -12.44
N GLN A 188 10.98 -2.34 -13.38
CA GLN A 188 11.61 -1.41 -14.32
C GLN A 188 11.65 0.00 -13.73
N THR A 189 10.59 0.40 -13.02
CA THR A 189 10.46 1.74 -12.48
C THR A 189 9.99 1.72 -11.03
N ARG A 190 10.63 2.55 -10.19
CA ARG A 190 10.25 2.75 -8.80
C ARG A 190 10.11 4.22 -8.48
N ASN A 191 8.93 4.60 -8.02
CA ASN A 191 8.58 5.97 -7.67
C ASN A 191 8.16 6.07 -6.20
N VAL A 192 8.38 7.25 -5.62
CA VAL A 192 7.88 7.62 -4.30
C VAL A 192 6.96 8.81 -4.52
N VAL A 193 5.74 8.71 -4.03
CA VAL A 193 4.78 9.81 -4.02
C VAL A 193 5.18 10.74 -2.89
N ASP A 194 5.58 11.97 -3.24
CA ASP A 194 6.06 12.95 -2.26
C ASP A 194 4.98 13.33 -1.24
N HIS A 195 3.72 13.42 -1.68
CA HIS A 195 2.60 13.80 -0.82
C HIS A 195 1.30 13.14 -1.28
N ILE A 196 0.50 12.67 -0.32
CA ILE A 196 -0.85 12.17 -0.59
C ILE A 196 -1.74 13.36 -1.00
N PRO A 197 -2.48 13.28 -2.12
CA PRO A 197 -3.38 14.36 -2.53
C PRO A 197 -4.42 14.70 -1.45
N THR A 198 -4.54 15.97 -1.09
CA THR A 198 -5.53 16.44 -0.09
C THR A 198 -6.95 16.04 -0.46
N GLN A 199 -7.27 16.01 -1.75
CA GLN A 199 -8.56 15.52 -2.24
C GLN A 199 -8.79 14.04 -1.86
N ALA A 200 -7.79 13.17 -2.04
CA ALA A 200 -7.90 11.75 -1.68
C ALA A 200 -8.14 11.56 -0.18
N ILE A 201 -7.47 12.35 0.66
CA ILE A 201 -7.67 12.35 2.11
C ILE A 201 -9.11 12.72 2.47
N ARG A 202 -9.62 13.85 1.92
CA ARG A 202 -11.00 14.30 2.19
C ARG A 202 -12.04 13.30 1.72
N GLU A 203 -11.89 12.78 0.51
CA GLU A 203 -12.81 11.77 -0.06
C GLU A 203 -12.79 10.47 0.76
N THR A 204 -11.61 10.05 1.23
CA THR A 204 -11.47 8.87 2.11
C THR A 204 -12.22 9.06 3.42
N LYS A 205 -12.00 10.19 4.11
CA LYS A 205 -12.70 10.52 5.36
C LYS A 205 -14.21 10.59 5.17
N ALA A 206 -14.66 11.15 4.03
CA ALA A 206 -16.08 11.20 3.70
C ALA A 206 -16.65 9.79 3.51
N LEU A 207 -16.06 8.97 2.62
CA LEU A 207 -16.56 7.63 2.30
C LEU A 207 -16.60 6.68 3.52
N LEU A 208 -15.64 6.83 4.43
CA LEU A 208 -15.53 6.01 5.63
C LEU A 208 -16.33 6.57 6.82
N ASN A 209 -16.97 7.72 6.69
CA ASN A 209 -17.85 8.25 7.73
C ASN A 209 -19.27 7.67 7.55
N PRO A 210 -19.84 6.98 8.55
CA PRO A 210 -21.15 6.33 8.41
C PRO A 210 -22.30 7.33 8.27
N SER A 211 -22.10 8.57 8.72
CA SER A 211 -23.05 9.67 8.60
C SER A 211 -22.94 10.44 7.27
N SER A 212 -21.96 10.11 6.42
CA SER A 212 -21.77 10.78 5.14
C SER A 212 -22.88 10.43 4.16
N ASN A 213 -23.35 11.42 3.39
CA ASN A 213 -24.33 11.17 2.35
C ASN A 213 -23.63 10.48 1.15
N PRO A 214 -24.08 9.28 0.74
CA PRO A 214 -23.52 8.52 -0.39
C PRO A 214 -23.39 9.31 -1.68
N ILE A 215 -24.34 10.22 -1.92
CA ILE A 215 -24.50 10.96 -3.17
C ILE A 215 -23.43 12.04 -3.31
N LEU A 216 -22.97 12.62 -2.20
CA LEU A 216 -21.93 13.66 -2.21
C LEU A 216 -20.58 13.11 -2.69
N CYS A 217 -20.34 11.81 -2.53
CA CYS A 217 -19.10 11.16 -2.98
C CYS A 217 -19.03 10.96 -4.52
N ILE A 218 -20.19 10.96 -5.19
CA ILE A 218 -20.33 10.87 -6.64
C ILE A 218 -20.02 12.23 -7.30
N CYS A 219 -20.20 13.33 -6.57
CA CYS A 219 -20.05 14.69 -7.08
C CYS A 219 -18.63 15.28 -6.97
N PHE A 220 -17.64 14.57 -6.43
CA PHE A 220 -16.28 15.10 -6.40
C PHE A 220 -15.69 15.08 -7.81
N PRO A 221 -15.26 16.25 -8.34
CA PRO A 221 -14.83 16.37 -9.72
C PRO A 221 -13.66 15.44 -10.02
N ILE A 222 -13.77 14.77 -11.17
CA ILE A 222 -12.66 14.09 -11.85
C ILE A 222 -11.86 15.20 -12.53
N SER A 223 -11.15 16.00 -11.74
CA SER A 223 -10.06 16.85 -12.24
C SER A 223 -8.77 16.05 -12.29
#